data_AF-A0A6J4XHU3-F1
#
_entry.id   AF-A0A6J4XHU3-F1
#
_cell.length_a   1.000
_cell.length_b   1.000
_cell.length_c   1.000
_cell.angle_alpha   90.00
_cell.angle_beta   90.00
_cell.angle_gamma   90.00
#
_symmetry.space_group_name_H-M   'P 1'
#
loop_
_entity.id
_entity.type
_entity.pdbx_description
1 polymer ?
#
loop_
_entity_poly.entity_id
_entity_poly.type
_entity_poly.pdbx_seq_one_letter_code
_entity_poly.pdbx_strand_id
1 'polypeptide(L)'
;MTTSGHKRKEGTESIRCYELDWLRVIAVLVLVFFHSSEIFTKGWFHIKNDETSRIFDSLSSFIYIWHMPLFFLVAGASTWFALEFRSGKEYVEERIYRLLFPLIFGILLLIPPQSYYENVQKINFSGTFLEYYPHFYEGIYPKGNLHWGHLWFLFYLFIFSLVPLKLFLELKSDDRKKYISKFANRFSKGHSIFLLAIPLAAIEIPLRWLFPGFQTFVTDWANVFHYLLIFIYGFLLYSDQRFKRAISTNMKLSVAIAIPLSIGYIIIIPLSESAFNGFMANPTSSYLLNHPETVLYYIFMMVFKTFGEWCWLIALLGYSTKYLSGRKKIIRYPSGIAYPFYIFHQTVLITIGFYIVQFHASIWLKYFIICISTIALTYLCCELAKSNRISRFIIGMK
;
A
#
# COMPACT_ATOMS: atom_id res chain seq x y z
N MET A 1 11.58 -58.11 6.03
CA MET A 1 11.63 -57.15 4.89
C MET A 1 10.63 -56.05 5.17
N THR A 2 11.13 -54.84 5.28
CA THR A 2 10.46 -53.60 5.68
C THR A 2 9.65 -53.01 4.53
N THR A 3 8.34 -52.85 4.70
CA THR A 3 7.53 -51.95 3.88
C THR A 3 7.08 -50.76 4.72
N SER A 4 7.85 -49.68 4.59
CA SER A 4 7.55 -48.32 5.02
C SER A 4 6.30 -47.81 4.30
N GLY A 5 5.16 -47.81 4.99
CA GLY A 5 3.93 -47.17 4.53
C GLY A 5 3.92 -45.70 4.93
N HIS A 6 4.25 -44.83 3.97
CA HIS A 6 4.20 -43.38 4.11
C HIS A 6 2.75 -42.92 4.35
N LYS A 7 2.36 -42.75 5.62
CA LYS A 7 1.08 -42.12 5.98
C LYS A 7 1.11 -40.66 5.51
N ARG A 8 0.39 -40.37 4.42
CA ARG A 8 -0.06 -39.00 4.08
C ARG A 8 -0.73 -38.42 5.32
N LYS A 9 -0.14 -37.38 5.90
CA LYS A 9 -0.82 -36.53 6.88
C LYS A 9 -2.06 -35.95 6.21
N GLU A 10 -3.23 -36.32 6.72
CA GLU A 10 -4.48 -35.63 6.43
C GLU A 10 -4.28 -34.13 6.68
N GLY A 11 -4.47 -33.34 5.63
CA GLY A 11 -4.26 -31.90 5.67
C GLY A 11 -5.22 -31.27 6.65
N THR A 12 -4.69 -30.72 7.73
CA THR A 12 -5.39 -29.68 8.50
C THR A 12 -5.82 -28.61 7.51
N GLU A 13 -7.14 -28.38 7.36
CA GLU A 13 -7.64 -27.22 6.63
C GLU A 13 -6.89 -26.00 7.18
N SER A 14 -6.09 -25.36 6.32
CA SER A 14 -5.44 -24.09 6.61
C SER A 14 -6.47 -23.16 7.26
N ILE A 15 -6.22 -22.74 8.50
CA ILE A 15 -7.07 -21.77 9.19
C ILE A 15 -6.92 -20.45 8.42
N ARG A 16 -7.77 -20.26 7.41
CA ARG A 16 -7.78 -19.08 6.57
C ARG A 16 -8.33 -17.91 7.38
N CYS A 17 -7.51 -16.87 7.55
CA CYS A 17 -7.86 -15.67 8.28
C CYS A 17 -8.67 -14.73 7.37
N TYR A 18 -9.99 -14.92 7.36
CA TYR A 18 -10.92 -14.22 6.46
C TYR A 18 -10.96 -12.70 6.71
N GLU A 19 -10.68 -12.23 7.92
CA GLU A 19 -10.57 -10.81 8.23
C GLU A 19 -9.45 -10.11 7.44
N LEU A 20 -8.30 -10.77 7.25
CA LEU A 20 -7.20 -10.24 6.44
C LEU A 20 -7.54 -10.22 4.95
N ASP A 21 -8.32 -11.19 4.47
CA ASP A 21 -8.80 -11.19 3.09
C ASP A 21 -9.79 -10.06 2.83
N TRP A 22 -10.67 -9.77 3.79
CA TRP A 22 -11.57 -8.62 3.72
C TRP A 22 -10.80 -7.30 3.69
N LEU A 23 -9.82 -7.12 4.57
CA LEU A 23 -8.99 -5.91 4.58
C LEU A 23 -8.25 -5.74 3.26
N ARG A 24 -7.68 -6.81 2.69
CA ARG A 24 -7.02 -6.76 1.39
C ARG A 24 -7.97 -6.33 0.28
N VAL A 25 -9.16 -6.95 0.20
CA VAL A 25 -10.15 -6.62 -0.84
C VAL A 25 -10.65 -5.18 -0.71
N ILE A 26 -10.96 -4.74 0.51
CA ILE A 26 -11.39 -3.36 0.77
C ILE A 26 -10.28 -2.38 0.40
N ALA A 27 -9.03 -2.65 0.81
CA ALA A 27 -7.89 -1.80 0.48
C ALA A 27 -7.67 -1.70 -1.04
N VAL A 28 -7.80 -2.82 -1.78
CA VAL A 28 -7.72 -2.81 -3.25
C VAL A 28 -8.86 -2.01 -3.88
N LEU A 29 -10.07 -2.11 -3.35
CA LEU A 29 -11.19 -1.33 -3.86
C LEU A 29 -11.01 0.18 -3.59
N VAL A 30 -10.49 0.54 -2.41
CA VAL A 30 -10.19 1.92 -2.03
C VAL A 30 -9.15 2.57 -2.95
N LEU A 31 -8.20 1.80 -3.51
CA LEU A 31 -7.24 2.31 -4.50
C LEU A 31 -7.92 2.95 -5.70
N VAL A 32 -9.03 2.39 -6.17
CA VAL A 32 -9.72 2.94 -7.34
C VAL A 32 -10.24 4.33 -7.03
N PHE A 33 -10.86 4.51 -5.87
CA PHE A 33 -11.36 5.82 -5.43
C PHE A 33 -10.21 6.81 -5.22
N PHE A 34 -9.12 6.35 -4.60
CA PHE A 34 -7.92 7.17 -4.39
C PHE A 34 -7.28 7.63 -5.71
N HIS A 35 -6.94 6.72 -6.61
CA HIS A 35 -6.33 7.09 -7.89
C HIS A 35 -7.29 7.86 -8.80
N SER A 36 -8.60 7.64 -8.67
CA SER A 36 -9.59 8.44 -9.39
C SER A 36 -9.64 9.87 -8.84
N SER A 37 -9.47 10.07 -7.53
CA SER A 37 -9.43 11.40 -6.94
C SER A 37 -8.17 12.14 -7.33
N GLU A 38 -7.03 11.45 -7.48
CA GLU A 38 -5.76 12.03 -7.93
C GLU A 38 -5.83 12.72 -9.30
N ILE A 39 -6.76 12.36 -10.17
CA ILE A 39 -7.00 13.09 -11.44
C ILE A 39 -7.46 14.54 -11.18
N PHE A 40 -8.12 14.77 -10.05
CA PHE A 40 -8.82 16.00 -9.69
C PHE A 40 -8.18 16.75 -8.50
N THR A 41 -7.05 16.27 -7.98
CA THR A 41 -6.26 16.97 -6.93
C THR A 41 -5.35 18.03 -7.52
N LYS A 42 -4.60 18.77 -6.70
CA LYS A 42 -3.46 19.58 -7.16
C LYS A 42 -2.16 18.80 -7.30
N GLY A 43 -2.08 17.61 -6.71
CA GLY A 43 -0.89 16.76 -6.71
C GLY A 43 -0.55 16.22 -8.10
N TRP A 44 0.68 15.71 -8.22
CA TRP A 44 1.11 15.03 -9.44
C TRP A 44 0.37 13.70 -9.60
N PHE A 45 -0.16 13.47 -10.80
CA PHE A 45 -0.68 12.18 -11.25
C PHE A 45 -0.50 12.07 -12.77
N HIS A 46 -0.51 10.86 -13.33
CA HIS A 46 -0.23 10.61 -14.75
C HIS A 46 -1.09 11.47 -15.69
N ILE A 47 -2.37 11.63 -15.36
CA ILE A 47 -3.32 12.47 -16.08
C ILE A 47 -4.04 13.40 -15.12
N LYS A 48 -4.42 14.59 -15.58
CA LYS A 48 -5.14 15.60 -14.80
C LYS A 48 -6.39 16.09 -15.53
N ASN A 49 -7.38 16.50 -14.75
CA ASN A 49 -8.48 17.33 -15.22
C ASN A 49 -8.12 18.81 -15.04
N ASP A 50 -8.63 19.69 -15.90
CA ASP A 50 -8.34 21.12 -15.86
C ASP A 50 -8.82 21.77 -14.54
N GLU A 51 -10.00 21.36 -14.06
CA GLU A 51 -10.52 21.77 -12.76
C GLU A 51 -10.06 20.82 -11.65
N THR A 52 -9.69 21.39 -10.51
CA THR A 52 -9.28 20.65 -9.30
C THR A 52 -10.21 20.91 -8.12
N SER A 53 -10.23 20.02 -7.12
CA SER A 53 -11.10 20.13 -5.95
C SER A 53 -10.39 19.85 -4.63
N ARG A 54 -10.55 20.79 -3.68
CA ARG A 54 -10.05 20.66 -2.30
C ARG A 54 -10.66 19.48 -1.55
N ILE A 55 -11.86 19.05 -1.93
CA ILE A 55 -12.49 17.87 -1.33
C ILE A 55 -11.74 16.62 -1.75
N PHE A 56 -11.32 16.53 -3.01
CA PHE A 56 -10.49 15.42 -3.48
C PHE A 56 -9.08 15.49 -2.89
N ASP A 57 -8.48 16.68 -2.74
CA ASP A 57 -7.20 16.83 -2.01
C ASP A 57 -7.30 16.28 -0.58
N SER A 58 -8.39 16.61 0.13
CA SER A 58 -8.65 16.14 1.50
C SER A 58 -8.92 14.64 1.56
N LEU A 59 -9.69 14.10 0.61
CA LEU A 59 -9.98 12.67 0.50
C LEU A 59 -8.70 11.86 0.26
N SER A 60 -7.89 12.30 -0.71
CA SER A 60 -6.60 11.69 -1.02
C SER A 60 -5.67 11.73 0.18
N SER A 61 -5.55 12.90 0.83
CA SER A 61 -4.74 13.05 2.05
C SER A 61 -5.20 12.13 3.17
N PHE A 62 -6.50 11.98 3.37
CA PHE A 62 -7.06 11.06 4.37
C PHE A 62 -6.72 9.60 4.08
N ILE A 63 -6.92 9.15 2.83
CA ILE A 63 -6.63 7.77 2.43
C ILE A 63 -5.12 7.50 2.56
N TYR A 64 -4.28 8.46 2.18
CA TYR A 64 -2.82 8.35 2.25
C TYR A 64 -2.30 8.04 3.67
N ILE A 65 -2.99 8.49 4.72
CA ILE A 65 -2.59 8.26 6.12
C ILE A 65 -2.43 6.76 6.41
N TRP A 66 -3.35 5.90 5.95
CA TRP A 66 -3.44 4.52 6.46
C TRP A 66 -3.37 3.44 5.37
N HIS A 67 -3.59 3.80 4.12
CA HIS A 67 -3.90 2.85 3.07
C HIS A 67 -2.72 1.95 2.65
N MET A 68 -1.58 2.52 2.27
CA MET A 68 -0.38 1.71 1.97
C MET A 68 0.19 0.98 3.21
N PRO A 69 0.27 1.60 4.39
CA PRO A 69 0.61 0.91 5.64
C PRO A 69 -0.26 -0.33 5.88
N LEU A 70 -1.57 -0.25 5.61
CA LEU A 70 -2.48 -1.39 5.78
C LEU A 70 -2.09 -2.57 4.87
N PHE A 71 -1.72 -2.31 3.62
CA PHE A 71 -1.26 -3.36 2.71
C PHE A 71 -0.01 -4.07 3.23
N PHE A 72 0.99 -3.33 3.70
CA PHE A 72 2.20 -3.91 4.27
C PHE A 72 1.93 -4.68 5.56
N LEU A 73 1.05 -4.16 6.44
CA LEU A 73 0.65 -4.82 7.67
C LEU A 73 -0.05 -6.17 7.38
N VAL A 74 -1.02 -6.17 6.47
CA VAL A 74 -1.75 -7.38 6.06
C VAL A 74 -0.82 -8.38 5.38
N ALA A 75 0.15 -7.91 4.59
CA ALA A 75 1.14 -8.77 3.94
C ALA A 75 2.12 -9.41 4.95
N GLY A 76 2.53 -8.66 5.97
CA GLY A 76 3.30 -9.16 7.11
C GLY A 76 2.54 -10.24 7.89
N ALA A 77 1.28 -9.97 8.21
CA ALA A 77 0.39 -10.94 8.86
C ALA A 77 0.20 -12.21 8.01
N SER A 78 0.05 -12.05 6.69
CA SER A 78 -0.04 -13.18 5.76
C SER A 78 1.24 -14.02 5.72
N THR A 79 2.40 -13.40 5.97
CA THR A 79 3.70 -14.09 6.03
C THR A 79 3.80 -14.99 7.25
N TRP A 80 3.24 -14.60 8.40
CA TRP A 80 3.18 -15.45 9.60
C TRP A 80 2.53 -16.80 9.29
N PHE A 81 1.36 -16.77 8.64
CA PHE A 81 0.60 -17.96 8.25
C PHE A 81 1.26 -18.73 7.11
N ALA A 82 1.85 -18.05 6.13
CA ALA A 82 2.55 -18.72 5.03
C ALA A 82 3.73 -19.58 5.53
N LEU A 83 4.50 -19.06 6.49
CA LEU A 83 5.65 -19.75 7.09
C LEU A 83 5.25 -20.83 8.12
N GLU A 84 3.97 -21.07 8.39
CA GLU A 84 3.53 -22.26 9.14
C GLU A 84 3.55 -23.53 8.29
N PHE A 85 3.41 -23.39 6.97
CA PHE A 85 3.24 -24.52 6.05
C PHE A 85 4.31 -24.59 4.97
N ARG A 86 5.22 -23.62 4.91
CA ARG A 86 6.25 -23.51 3.87
C ARG A 86 7.63 -23.35 4.49
N SER A 87 8.60 -24.02 3.90
CA SER A 87 10.02 -23.74 4.12
C SER A 87 10.38 -22.34 3.62
N GLY A 88 11.51 -21.80 4.11
CA GLY A 88 12.03 -20.52 3.62
C GLY A 88 12.24 -20.52 2.11
N LYS A 89 12.72 -21.62 1.53
CA LYS A 89 12.93 -21.77 0.09
C LYS A 89 11.61 -21.70 -0.69
N GLU A 90 10.61 -22.49 -0.31
CA GLU A 90 9.29 -22.49 -0.95
C GLU A 90 8.60 -21.12 -0.84
N TYR A 91 8.81 -20.41 0.28
CA TYR A 91 8.33 -19.04 0.45
C TYR A 91 8.97 -18.07 -0.54
N VAL A 92 10.30 -18.12 -0.71
CA VAL A 92 11.02 -17.28 -1.68
C VAL A 92 10.59 -17.58 -3.11
N GLU A 93 10.51 -18.86 -3.48
CA GLU A 93 10.04 -19.28 -4.81
C GLU A 93 8.64 -18.73 -5.08
N GLU A 94 7.70 -18.89 -4.14
CA GLU A 94 6.35 -18.32 -4.29
C GLU A 94 6.40 -16.80 -4.50
N ARG A 95 7.26 -16.07 -3.78
CA ARG A 95 7.39 -14.61 -3.92
C ARG A 95 7.98 -14.20 -5.27
N ILE A 96 8.93 -14.95 -5.82
CA ILE A 96 9.43 -14.74 -7.18
C ILE A 96 8.28 -14.88 -8.18
N TYR A 97 7.52 -15.99 -8.12
CA TYR A 97 6.42 -16.23 -9.05
C TYR A 97 5.26 -15.25 -8.91
N ARG A 98 4.97 -14.82 -7.68
CA ARG A 98 3.80 -13.97 -7.39
C ARG A 98 4.07 -12.49 -7.38
N LEU A 99 5.32 -12.04 -7.32
CA LEU A 99 5.65 -10.61 -7.24
C LEU A 99 6.63 -10.20 -8.33
N LEU A 100 7.74 -10.92 -8.49
CA LEU A 100 8.80 -10.52 -9.42
C LEU A 100 8.38 -10.69 -10.89
N PHE A 101 7.80 -11.83 -11.27
CA PHE A 101 7.30 -11.97 -12.65
C PHE A 101 6.17 -10.98 -12.98
N PRO A 102 5.11 -10.83 -12.17
CA PRO A 102 4.09 -9.82 -12.43
C PRO A 102 4.62 -8.40 -12.48
N LEU A 103 5.65 -8.08 -11.69
CA LEU A 103 6.33 -6.79 -11.76
C LEU A 103 7.01 -6.59 -13.12
N ILE A 104 7.81 -7.56 -13.57
CA ILE A 104 8.53 -7.46 -14.84
C ILE A 104 7.53 -7.30 -16.00
N PHE A 105 6.54 -8.20 -16.10
CA PHE A 105 5.54 -8.09 -17.17
C PHE A 105 4.68 -6.83 -17.04
N GLY A 106 4.38 -6.40 -15.82
CA GLY A 106 3.67 -5.15 -15.57
C GLY A 106 4.44 -3.93 -16.05
N ILE A 107 5.75 -3.86 -15.80
CA ILE A 107 6.64 -2.80 -16.33
C ILE A 107 6.64 -2.81 -17.86
N LEU A 108 6.66 -3.98 -18.49
CA LEU A 108 6.76 -4.11 -19.94
C LEU A 108 5.43 -3.89 -20.68
N LEU A 109 4.29 -4.18 -20.04
CA LEU A 109 2.98 -4.23 -20.71
C LEU A 109 1.94 -3.26 -20.14
N LEU A 110 1.97 -3.01 -18.82
CA LEU A 110 0.93 -2.23 -18.14
C LEU A 110 1.33 -0.79 -17.86
N ILE A 111 2.60 -0.53 -17.59
CA ILE A 111 3.11 0.83 -17.37
C ILE A 111 3.23 1.65 -18.67
N PRO A 112 3.66 1.11 -19.82
CA PRO A 112 3.83 1.92 -21.03
C PRO A 112 2.56 2.64 -21.48
N PRO A 113 1.35 2.04 -21.42
CA PRO A 113 0.11 2.78 -21.71
C PRO A 113 -0.14 3.96 -20.75
N GLN A 114 0.21 3.82 -19.46
CA GLN A 114 0.09 4.94 -18.51
C GLN A 114 1.03 6.08 -18.89
N SER A 115 2.28 5.74 -19.19
CA SER A 115 3.33 6.66 -19.63
C SER A 115 2.98 7.35 -20.95
N TYR A 116 2.36 6.62 -21.88
CA TYR A 116 1.87 7.14 -23.16
C TYR A 116 0.83 8.24 -22.95
N TYR A 117 -0.25 7.97 -22.21
CA TYR A 117 -1.29 8.96 -21.97
C TYR A 117 -0.78 10.19 -21.21
N GLU A 118 0.15 9.99 -20.28
CA GLU A 118 0.86 11.09 -19.62
C GLU A 118 1.65 11.95 -20.62
N ASN A 119 2.42 11.33 -21.51
CA ASN A 119 3.22 12.04 -22.51
C ASN A 119 2.34 12.77 -23.54
N VAL A 120 1.22 12.18 -23.93
CA VAL A 120 0.23 12.83 -24.80
C VAL A 120 -0.36 14.07 -24.12
N GLN A 121 -0.74 13.98 -22.85
CA GLN A 121 -1.38 15.11 -22.15
C GLN A 121 -0.38 16.21 -21.72
N LYS A 122 0.81 15.84 -21.23
CA LYS A 122 1.73 16.79 -20.56
C LYS A 122 2.91 17.23 -21.41
N ILE A 123 3.35 16.39 -22.34
CA ILE A 123 4.55 16.63 -23.16
C ILE A 123 4.15 16.83 -24.64
N ASN A 124 2.85 16.83 -24.94
CA ASN A 124 2.30 17.00 -26.30
C ASN A 124 2.87 15.99 -27.31
N PHE A 125 3.14 14.76 -26.87
CA PHE A 125 3.50 13.69 -27.79
C PHE A 125 2.37 13.48 -28.82
N SER A 126 2.73 13.47 -30.10
CA SER A 126 1.80 13.22 -31.21
C SER A 126 2.20 11.93 -31.91
N GLY A 127 1.33 10.93 -31.82
CA GLY A 127 1.60 9.60 -32.37
C GLY A 127 0.73 8.52 -31.74
N THR A 128 0.73 7.34 -32.33
CA THR A 128 0.09 6.15 -31.83
C THR A 128 0.88 5.54 -30.66
N PHE A 129 0.23 4.67 -29.88
CA PHE A 129 0.90 3.93 -28.80
C PHE A 129 2.10 3.09 -29.31
N LEU A 130 1.99 2.51 -30.52
CA LEU A 130 3.07 1.70 -31.09
C LEU A 130 4.30 2.52 -31.43
N GLU A 131 4.10 3.75 -31.90
CA GLU A 131 5.18 4.72 -32.13
C GLU A 131 5.78 5.19 -30.81
N TYR A 132 4.97 5.32 -29.75
CA TYR A 132 5.46 5.68 -28.42
C TYR A 132 6.28 4.58 -27.73
N TYR A 133 5.94 3.30 -27.93
CA TYR A 133 6.47 2.20 -27.12
C TYR A 133 8.02 2.16 -27.01
N PRO A 134 8.80 2.39 -28.08
CA PRO A 134 10.27 2.49 -27.96
C PRO A 134 10.73 3.63 -27.04
N HIS A 135 10.03 4.77 -27.03
CA HIS A 135 10.34 5.93 -26.19
C HIS A 135 10.13 5.65 -24.70
N PHE A 136 9.39 4.61 -24.32
CA PHE A 136 9.25 4.20 -22.92
C PHE A 136 10.60 3.88 -22.26
N TYR A 137 11.58 3.40 -23.04
CA TYR A 137 12.89 3.03 -22.55
C TYR A 137 13.89 4.21 -22.50
N GLU A 138 13.46 5.42 -22.87
CA GLU A 138 14.30 6.60 -22.87
C GLU A 138 14.37 7.23 -21.47
N GLY A 139 15.52 7.04 -20.81
CA GLY A 139 15.82 7.64 -19.51
C GLY A 139 14.98 7.08 -18.35
N ILE A 140 15.33 7.48 -17.13
CA ILE A 140 14.68 7.05 -15.89
C ILE A 140 13.76 8.17 -15.38
N TYR A 141 12.53 7.81 -15.04
CA TYR A 141 11.55 8.73 -14.46
C TYR A 141 12.07 9.42 -13.18
N PRO A 142 11.79 10.71 -12.93
CA PRO A 142 10.90 11.61 -13.68
C PRO A 142 11.54 12.33 -14.87
N LYS A 143 12.85 12.15 -15.10
CA LYS A 143 13.56 12.81 -16.22
C LYS A 143 13.39 12.07 -17.55
N GLY A 144 13.03 10.79 -17.51
CA GLY A 144 12.70 9.96 -18.67
C GLY A 144 11.42 9.17 -18.44
N ASN A 145 11.20 8.14 -19.25
CA ASN A 145 9.93 7.40 -19.28
C ASN A 145 9.96 6.06 -18.54
N LEU A 146 11.12 5.47 -18.29
CA LEU A 146 11.20 4.15 -17.66
C LEU A 146 10.90 4.23 -16.17
N HIS A 147 9.86 3.51 -15.73
CA HIS A 147 9.46 3.39 -14.33
C HIS A 147 8.57 2.16 -14.08
N TRP A 148 8.27 1.88 -12.81
CA TRP A 148 7.36 0.81 -12.40
C TRP A 148 5.93 1.27 -12.07
N GLY A 149 5.64 2.57 -12.22
CA GLY A 149 4.32 3.15 -11.89
C GLY A 149 3.82 2.71 -10.53
N HIS A 150 2.54 2.32 -10.46
CA HIS A 150 1.91 1.83 -9.22
C HIS A 150 2.46 0.50 -8.72
N LEU A 151 3.15 -0.28 -9.57
CA LEU A 151 3.67 -1.60 -9.24
C LEU A 151 4.90 -1.55 -8.32
N TRP A 152 5.37 -0.37 -7.93
CA TRP A 152 6.40 -0.20 -6.90
C TRP A 152 6.11 -1.05 -5.65
N PHE A 153 4.84 -1.19 -5.26
CA PHE A 153 4.43 -1.99 -4.11
C PHE A 153 4.81 -3.48 -4.26
N LEU A 154 4.78 -4.06 -5.47
CA LEU A 154 5.23 -5.45 -5.69
C LEU A 154 6.72 -5.59 -5.42
N PHE A 155 7.52 -4.62 -5.88
CA PHE A 155 8.95 -4.62 -5.66
C PHE A 155 9.27 -4.51 -4.16
N TYR A 156 8.64 -3.55 -3.47
CA TYR A 156 8.82 -3.35 -2.03
C TYR A 156 8.40 -4.59 -1.26
N LEU A 157 7.24 -5.16 -1.60
CA LEU A 157 6.76 -6.38 -0.96
C LEU A 157 7.68 -7.57 -1.21
N PHE A 158 8.29 -7.68 -2.40
CA PHE A 158 9.28 -8.71 -2.69
C PHE A 158 10.49 -8.54 -1.78
N ILE A 159 11.09 -7.35 -1.71
CA ILE A 159 12.24 -7.08 -0.83
C ILE A 159 11.88 -7.30 0.64
N PHE A 160 10.75 -6.81 1.11
CA PHE A 160 10.30 -6.97 2.49
C PHE A 160 9.91 -8.41 2.84
N SER A 161 9.65 -9.25 1.84
CA SER A 161 9.49 -10.69 2.06
C SER A 161 10.83 -11.40 2.26
N LEU A 162 11.93 -10.89 1.68
CA LEU A 162 13.25 -11.51 1.74
C LEU A 162 14.08 -11.03 2.93
N VAL A 163 14.15 -9.71 3.14
CA VAL A 163 15.04 -9.08 4.14
C VAL A 163 14.81 -9.61 5.57
N PRO A 164 13.58 -9.63 6.11
CA PRO A 164 13.31 -10.16 7.45
C PRO A 164 13.13 -11.69 7.48
N LEU A 165 13.25 -12.41 6.36
CA LEU A 165 12.91 -13.84 6.30
C LEU A 165 13.70 -14.67 7.31
N LYS A 166 15.01 -14.46 7.40
CA LYS A 166 15.85 -15.16 8.38
C LYS A 166 15.35 -14.91 9.79
N LEU A 167 15.09 -13.64 10.15
CA LEU A 167 14.55 -13.27 11.45
C LEU A 167 13.20 -13.96 11.73
N PHE A 168 12.31 -14.03 10.74
CA PHE A 168 10.99 -14.67 10.90
C PHE A 168 11.09 -16.18 11.14
N LEU A 169 11.94 -16.87 10.37
CA LEU A 169 12.18 -18.30 10.57
C LEU A 169 12.77 -18.57 11.97
N GLU A 170 13.71 -17.72 12.38
CA GLU A 170 14.31 -17.78 13.71
C GLU A 170 13.28 -17.55 14.81
N LEU A 171 12.40 -16.54 14.70
CA LEU A 171 11.35 -16.25 15.68
C LEU A 171 10.29 -17.36 15.80
N LYS A 172 10.07 -18.16 14.73
CA LYS A 172 9.17 -19.32 14.77
C LYS A 172 9.80 -20.55 15.42
N SER A 173 11.12 -20.61 15.58
CA SER A 173 11.79 -21.70 16.31
C SER A 173 11.38 -21.73 17.78
N ASP A 174 11.32 -22.93 18.37
CA ASP A 174 10.86 -23.12 19.75
C ASP A 174 11.69 -22.31 20.76
N ASP A 175 13.00 -22.20 20.54
CA ASP A 175 13.94 -21.46 21.41
C ASP A 175 13.67 -19.96 21.45
N ARG A 176 13.06 -19.40 20.39
CA ARG A 176 12.88 -17.95 20.23
C ARG A 176 11.43 -17.49 20.32
N LYS A 177 10.46 -18.39 20.49
CA LYS A 177 9.07 -18.05 20.84
C LYS A 177 8.97 -17.19 22.11
N LYS A 178 9.94 -17.32 23.03
CA LYS A 178 10.04 -16.46 24.23
C LYS A 178 10.16 -14.97 23.89
N TYR A 179 10.80 -14.60 22.78
CA TYR A 179 10.93 -13.20 22.38
C TYR A 179 9.60 -12.63 21.88
N ILE A 180 8.86 -13.39 21.07
CA ILE A 180 7.47 -13.05 20.71
C ILE A 180 6.64 -12.87 21.97
N SER A 181 6.76 -13.79 22.92
CA SER A 181 5.97 -13.72 24.16
C SER A 181 6.33 -12.51 25.04
N LYS A 182 7.61 -12.14 25.13
CA LYS A 182 8.07 -10.91 25.81
C LYS A 182 7.54 -9.66 25.11
N PHE A 183 7.60 -9.62 23.78
CA PHE A 183 7.07 -8.53 22.97
C PHE A 183 5.56 -8.37 23.18
N ALA A 184 4.81 -9.47 23.08
CA ALA A 184 3.37 -9.49 23.36
C ALA A 184 3.06 -9.04 24.79
N ASN A 185 3.77 -9.55 25.80
CA ASN A 185 3.60 -9.13 27.19
C ASN A 185 3.75 -7.61 27.41
N ARG A 186 4.61 -6.94 26.63
CA ARG A 186 4.81 -5.50 26.73
C ARG A 186 3.73 -4.71 25.97
N PHE A 187 3.44 -5.10 24.73
CA PHE A 187 2.65 -4.29 23.79
C PHE A 187 1.19 -4.73 23.65
N SER A 188 0.76 -5.80 24.32
CA SER A 188 -0.63 -6.26 24.30
C SER A 188 -1.42 -5.90 25.59
N LYS A 189 -0.82 -5.16 26.53
CA LYS A 189 -1.43 -4.87 27.84
C LYS A 189 -2.09 -3.49 27.85
N GLY A 190 -3.39 -3.45 28.13
CA GLY A 190 -4.16 -2.20 28.16
C GLY A 190 -4.02 -1.44 26.84
N HIS A 191 -3.48 -0.22 26.92
CA HIS A 191 -3.28 0.69 25.79
C HIS A 191 -1.84 0.68 25.23
N SER A 192 -0.98 -0.22 25.69
CA SER A 192 0.45 -0.22 25.29
C SER A 192 0.68 -0.52 23.82
N ILE A 193 -0.32 -1.04 23.09
CA ILE A 193 -0.26 -1.24 21.64
C ILE A 193 -0.05 0.07 20.87
N PHE A 194 -0.46 1.21 21.41
CA PHE A 194 -0.23 2.53 20.80
C PHE A 194 1.25 2.95 20.86
N LEU A 195 2.05 2.38 21.76
CA LEU A 195 3.49 2.68 21.83
C LEU A 195 4.24 2.18 20.59
N LEU A 196 3.66 1.27 19.81
CA LEU A 196 4.23 0.83 18.54
C LEU A 196 4.24 1.93 17.46
N ALA A 197 3.50 3.02 17.66
CA ALA A 197 3.61 4.23 16.83
C ALA A 197 4.92 5.00 17.05
N ILE A 198 5.58 4.85 18.20
CA ILE A 198 6.79 5.64 18.52
C ILE A 198 7.95 5.28 17.58
N PRO A 199 8.32 4.00 17.36
CA PRO A 199 9.39 3.68 16.42
C PRO A 199 9.06 4.07 14.97
N LEU A 200 7.78 4.06 14.58
CA LEU A 200 7.34 4.54 13.27
C LEU A 200 7.60 6.05 13.14
N ALA A 201 7.22 6.84 14.14
CA ALA A 201 7.45 8.28 14.14
C ALA A 201 8.95 8.62 14.19
N ALA A 202 9.74 7.84 14.93
CA ALA A 202 11.20 8.00 14.98
C ALA A 202 11.89 7.72 13.64
N ILE A 203 11.29 6.92 12.76
CA ILE A 203 11.76 6.70 11.39
C ILE A 203 11.25 7.81 10.47
N GLU A 204 9.93 8.06 10.49
CA GLU A 204 9.27 8.95 9.54
C GLU A 204 9.71 10.40 9.70
N ILE A 205 9.80 10.92 10.94
CA ILE A 205 10.14 12.33 11.19
C ILE A 205 11.51 12.73 10.60
N PRO A 206 12.63 12.04 10.90
CA PRO A 206 13.93 12.44 10.33
C PRO A 206 14.07 12.04 8.86
N LEU A 207 13.63 10.84 8.47
CA LEU A 207 13.90 10.35 7.12
C LEU A 207 13.03 11.02 6.07
N ARG A 208 11.76 11.37 6.37
CA ARG A 208 10.89 12.02 5.39
C ARG A 208 11.42 13.40 4.97
N TRP A 209 12.10 14.09 5.89
CA TRP A 209 12.78 15.36 5.60
C TRP A 209 13.90 15.19 4.58
N LEU A 210 14.70 14.12 4.73
CA LEU A 210 15.82 13.81 3.84
C LEU A 210 15.38 13.13 2.53
N PHE A 211 14.30 12.38 2.58
CA PHE A 211 13.76 11.56 1.50
C PHE A 211 12.25 11.83 1.34
N PRO A 212 11.88 12.95 0.69
CA PRO A 212 10.48 13.38 0.56
C PRO A 212 9.60 12.41 -0.24
N GLY A 213 10.22 11.53 -1.04
CA GLY A 213 9.60 10.32 -1.58
C GLY A 213 9.26 10.41 -3.07
N PHE A 214 9.73 9.42 -3.82
CA PHE A 214 9.36 9.18 -5.23
C PHE A 214 9.07 7.69 -5.51
N GLN A 215 8.95 6.86 -4.46
CA GLN A 215 8.81 5.40 -4.56
C GLN A 215 9.80 4.75 -5.54
N THR A 216 11.02 5.27 -5.62
CA THR A 216 12.13 4.82 -6.47
C THR A 216 13.03 3.78 -5.80
N PHE A 217 12.71 3.40 -4.56
CA PHE A 217 13.49 2.54 -3.65
C PHE A 217 14.86 3.11 -3.25
N VAL A 218 15.69 3.53 -4.21
CA VAL A 218 17.06 4.03 -3.99
C VAL A 218 17.08 5.38 -3.26
N THR A 219 16.13 6.26 -3.58
CA THR A 219 16.02 7.59 -2.96
C THR A 219 14.78 7.70 -2.06
N ASP A 220 14.30 6.56 -1.53
CA ASP A 220 13.02 6.46 -0.83
C ASP A 220 13.12 5.80 0.56
N TRP A 221 14.23 6.04 1.26
CA TRP A 221 14.55 5.35 2.51
C TRP A 221 13.52 5.56 3.62
N ALA A 222 12.83 6.71 3.66
CA ALA A 222 11.74 6.95 4.60
C ALA A 222 10.64 5.89 4.47
N ASN A 223 10.12 5.68 3.26
CA ASN A 223 9.13 4.64 2.99
C ASN A 223 9.69 3.23 3.17
N VAL A 224 10.94 2.98 2.76
CA VAL A 224 11.58 1.67 2.90
C VAL A 224 11.58 1.20 4.35
N PHE A 225 12.11 2.02 5.27
CA PHE A 225 12.20 1.64 6.68
C PHE A 225 10.83 1.66 7.38
N HIS A 226 9.98 2.64 7.08
CA HIS A 226 8.65 2.75 7.67
C HIS A 226 7.76 1.56 7.30
N TYR A 227 7.65 1.24 6.01
CA TYR A 227 6.83 0.13 5.54
C TYR A 227 7.42 -1.24 5.90
N LEU A 228 8.75 -1.39 5.95
CA LEU A 228 9.37 -2.61 6.46
C LEU A 228 9.02 -2.84 7.92
N LEU A 229 9.03 -1.79 8.75
CA LEU A 229 8.64 -1.90 10.16
C LEU A 229 7.16 -2.27 10.30
N ILE A 230 6.27 -1.64 9.53
CA ILE A 230 4.84 -2.00 9.48
C ILE A 230 4.66 -3.47 9.06
N PHE A 231 5.40 -3.94 8.06
CA PHE A 231 5.37 -5.34 7.63
C PHE A 231 5.80 -6.30 8.76
N ILE A 232 6.87 -5.96 9.50
CA ILE A 232 7.31 -6.72 10.68
C ILE A 232 6.24 -6.71 11.77
N TYR A 233 5.61 -5.56 12.04
CA TYR A 233 4.49 -5.49 12.99
C TYR A 233 3.33 -6.37 12.57
N GLY A 234 2.98 -6.42 11.28
CA GLY A 234 1.96 -7.32 10.76
C GLY A 234 2.23 -8.78 11.12
N PHE A 235 3.48 -9.22 10.93
CA PHE A 235 3.92 -10.56 11.32
C PHE A 235 3.80 -10.80 12.83
N LEU A 236 4.29 -9.85 13.65
CA LEU A 236 4.28 -9.97 15.11
C LEU A 236 2.88 -9.94 15.72
N LEU A 237 1.99 -9.08 15.23
CA LEU A 237 0.62 -8.96 15.75
C LEU A 237 -0.21 -10.23 15.56
N TYR A 238 0.08 -11.02 14.54
CA TYR A 238 -0.59 -12.31 14.29
C TYR A 238 0.16 -13.52 14.86
N SER A 239 1.34 -13.31 15.43
CA SER A 239 2.13 -14.37 16.06
C SER A 239 1.67 -14.77 17.47
N ASP A 240 0.82 -13.96 18.11
CA ASP A 240 0.34 -14.21 19.47
C ASP A 240 -1.12 -13.74 19.70
N GLN A 241 -1.95 -14.59 20.29
CA GLN A 241 -3.38 -14.31 20.51
C GLN A 241 -3.66 -13.11 21.41
N ARG A 242 -2.71 -12.72 22.28
CA ARG A 242 -2.88 -11.54 23.15
C ARG A 242 -3.03 -10.25 22.35
N PHE A 243 -2.41 -10.16 21.16
CA PHE A 243 -2.59 -9.01 20.29
C PHE A 243 -3.99 -8.93 19.71
N LYS A 244 -4.61 -10.06 19.36
CA LYS A 244 -6.02 -10.08 18.93
C LYS A 244 -6.95 -9.49 20.00
N ARG A 245 -6.72 -9.84 21.27
CA ARG A 245 -7.42 -9.23 22.41
C ARG A 245 -7.12 -7.73 22.50
N ALA A 246 -5.85 -7.33 22.48
CA ALA A 246 -5.45 -5.92 22.57
C ALA A 246 -6.08 -5.06 21.46
N ILE A 247 -6.07 -5.52 20.21
CA ILE A 247 -6.70 -4.85 19.07
C ILE A 247 -8.21 -4.69 19.32
N SER A 248 -8.89 -5.76 19.74
CA SER A 248 -10.34 -5.72 20.01
C SER A 248 -10.72 -4.76 21.14
N THR A 249 -9.89 -4.67 22.19
CA THR A 249 -10.11 -3.77 23.33
C THR A 249 -9.87 -2.30 22.92
N ASN A 250 -8.93 -2.04 22.02
CA ASN A 250 -8.53 -0.68 21.67
C ASN A 250 -9.25 -0.10 20.43
N MET A 251 -9.94 -0.90 19.61
CA MET A 251 -10.49 -0.45 18.31
C MET A 251 -11.32 0.85 18.35
N LYS A 252 -12.14 1.06 19.39
CA LYS A 252 -12.98 2.26 19.51
C LYS A 252 -12.14 3.49 19.87
N LEU A 253 -11.22 3.32 20.81
CA LEU A 253 -10.27 4.36 21.21
C LEU A 253 -9.36 4.73 20.03
N SER A 254 -8.96 3.74 19.23
CA SER A 254 -8.19 3.96 18.01
C SER A 254 -8.93 4.87 17.03
N VAL A 255 -10.24 4.67 16.79
CA VAL A 255 -11.03 5.60 15.96
C VAL A 255 -11.12 6.99 16.59
N ALA A 256 -11.39 7.06 17.90
CA ALA A 256 -11.50 8.32 18.63
C ALA A 256 -10.21 9.16 18.59
N ILE A 257 -9.04 8.52 18.51
CA ILE A 257 -7.74 9.18 18.35
C ILE A 257 -7.44 9.46 16.86
N ALA A 258 -7.73 8.50 15.97
CA ALA A 258 -7.39 8.61 14.56
C ALA A 258 -8.12 9.77 13.86
N ILE A 259 -9.38 10.03 14.19
CA ILE A 259 -10.18 11.12 13.61
C ILE A 259 -9.54 12.50 13.85
N PRO A 260 -9.33 12.96 15.10
CA PRO A 260 -8.73 14.27 15.34
C PRO A 260 -7.31 14.38 14.80
N LEU A 261 -6.51 13.31 14.84
CA LEU A 261 -5.18 13.31 14.21
C LEU A 261 -5.25 13.45 12.69
N SER A 262 -6.22 12.81 12.04
CA SER A 262 -6.42 12.94 10.58
C SER A 262 -6.87 14.34 10.20
N ILE A 263 -7.80 14.91 10.97
CA ILE A 263 -8.26 16.29 10.77
C ILE A 263 -7.09 17.27 10.97
N GLY A 264 -6.32 17.10 12.05
CA GLY A 264 -5.13 17.90 12.33
C GLY A 264 -4.11 17.79 11.20
N TYR A 265 -3.85 16.58 10.68
CA TYR A 265 -2.95 16.37 9.56
C TYR A 265 -3.43 17.14 8.31
N ILE A 266 -4.69 16.99 7.92
CA ILE A 266 -5.27 17.66 6.74
C ILE A 266 -5.22 19.19 6.87
N ILE A 267 -5.46 19.72 8.07
CA ILE A 267 -5.39 21.17 8.32
C ILE A 267 -3.94 21.68 8.27
N ILE A 268 -2.97 20.89 8.73
CA ILE A 268 -1.56 21.31 8.80
C ILE A 268 -0.85 21.21 7.45
N ILE A 269 -1.25 20.31 6.54
CA ILE A 269 -0.56 20.13 5.24
C ILE A 269 -0.32 21.48 4.52
N PRO A 270 -1.33 22.34 4.27
CA PRO A 270 -1.10 23.60 3.55
C PRO A 270 -0.16 24.56 4.30
N LEU A 271 -0.19 24.54 5.64
CA LEU A 271 0.70 25.35 6.47
C LEU A 271 2.14 24.85 6.36
N SER A 272 2.33 23.54 6.41
CA SER A 272 3.64 22.89 6.26
C SER A 272 4.19 23.09 4.85
N GLU A 273 3.36 23.00 3.81
CA GLU A 273 3.78 23.26 2.42
C GLU A 273 4.21 24.71 2.21
N SER A 274 3.42 25.66 2.72
CA SER A 274 3.74 27.08 2.64
C SER A 274 5.08 27.38 3.32
N ALA A 275 5.27 26.88 4.55
CA ALA A 275 6.50 27.06 5.30
C ALA A 275 7.71 26.38 4.63
N PHE A 276 7.53 25.16 4.10
CA PHE A 276 8.57 24.44 3.38
C PHE A 276 8.97 25.14 2.08
N ASN A 277 8.01 25.65 1.31
CA ASN A 277 8.28 26.41 0.09
C ASN A 277 9.05 27.70 0.40
N GLY A 278 8.71 28.37 1.50
CA GLY A 278 9.47 29.52 1.99
C GLY A 278 10.93 29.17 2.33
N PHE A 279 11.15 28.03 2.99
CA PHE A 279 12.49 27.52 3.25
C PHE A 279 13.26 27.18 1.97
N MET A 280 12.61 26.52 1.01
CA MET A 280 13.24 26.17 -0.27
C MET A 280 13.64 27.39 -1.11
N ALA A 281 12.92 28.51 -0.97
CA ALA A 281 13.27 29.77 -1.62
C ALA A 281 14.51 30.45 -1.01
N ASN A 282 14.78 30.22 0.28
CA ASN A 282 15.96 30.75 0.97
C ASN A 282 16.49 29.73 2.01
N PRO A 283 17.25 28.70 1.58
CA PRO A 283 17.60 27.56 2.41
C PRO A 283 18.79 27.86 3.33
N THR A 284 18.68 28.89 4.15
CA THR A 284 19.70 29.28 5.12
C THR A 284 19.31 28.84 6.53
N SER A 285 20.31 28.60 7.37
CA SER A 285 20.08 28.40 8.81
C SER A 285 19.40 29.62 9.45
N SER A 286 19.65 30.82 8.95
CA SER A 286 18.97 32.05 9.37
C SER A 286 17.47 32.05 9.06
N TYR A 287 17.04 31.45 7.96
CA TYR A 287 15.61 31.31 7.66
C TYR A 287 14.90 30.48 8.73
N LEU A 288 15.44 29.30 9.05
CA LEU A 288 14.84 28.42 10.07
C LEU A 288 14.85 29.05 11.48
N LEU A 289 15.86 29.87 11.81
CA LEU A 289 15.89 30.63 13.05
C LEU A 289 14.79 31.71 13.11
N ASN A 290 14.50 32.35 11.98
CA ASN A 290 13.45 33.37 11.88
C ASN A 290 12.05 32.79 11.68
N HIS A 291 11.95 31.54 11.21
CA HIS A 291 10.71 30.82 10.93
C HIS A 291 10.65 29.45 11.63
N PRO A 292 10.75 29.40 12.98
CA PRO A 292 10.74 28.15 13.74
C PRO A 292 9.44 27.35 13.56
N GLU A 293 8.35 28.00 13.18
CA GLU A 293 7.07 27.38 12.82
C GLU A 293 7.20 26.36 11.69
N THR A 294 8.18 26.51 10.79
CA THR A 294 8.42 25.56 9.69
C THR A 294 8.73 24.17 10.22
N VAL A 295 9.65 24.09 11.18
CA VAL A 295 10.05 22.83 11.81
C VAL A 295 8.90 22.29 12.67
N LEU A 296 8.17 23.17 13.35
CA LEU A 296 7.05 22.78 14.21
C LEU A 296 5.89 22.20 13.40
N TYR A 297 5.48 22.84 12.30
CA TYR A 297 4.43 22.34 11.40
C TYR A 297 4.83 21.01 10.78
N TYR A 298 6.09 20.87 10.36
CA TYR A 298 6.60 19.60 9.86
C TYR A 298 6.52 18.48 10.90
N ILE A 299 7.00 18.73 12.12
CA ILE A 299 6.97 17.74 13.21
C ILE A 299 5.52 17.36 13.54
N PHE A 300 4.62 18.34 13.69
CA PHE A 300 3.21 18.06 13.96
C PHE A 300 2.54 17.29 12.82
N MET A 301 2.82 17.65 11.56
CA MET A 301 2.34 16.92 10.40
C MET A 301 2.76 15.44 10.45
N MET A 302 4.05 15.17 10.73
CA MET A 302 4.57 13.80 10.80
C MET A 302 4.04 13.02 12.00
N VAL A 303 3.90 13.65 13.16
CA VAL A 303 3.31 13.03 14.36
C VAL A 303 1.84 12.69 14.10
N PHE A 304 1.05 13.64 13.59
CA PHE A 304 -0.36 13.42 13.32
C PHE A 304 -0.58 12.34 12.27
N LYS A 305 0.20 12.36 11.18
CA LYS A 305 0.19 11.31 10.17
C LYS A 305 0.50 9.94 10.79
N THR A 306 1.63 9.81 11.48
CA THR A 306 2.15 8.50 11.92
C THR A 306 1.34 7.87 13.05
N PHE A 307 0.92 8.67 14.03
CA PHE A 307 0.06 8.18 15.10
C PHE A 307 -1.37 7.94 14.60
N GLY A 308 -1.87 8.79 13.68
CA GLY A 308 -3.16 8.62 13.01
C GLY A 308 -3.20 7.33 12.18
N GLU A 309 -2.15 7.07 11.40
CA GLU A 309 -1.90 5.84 10.65
C GLU A 309 -2.04 4.62 11.55
N TRP A 310 -1.22 4.56 12.62
CA TRP A 310 -1.21 3.40 13.51
C TRP A 310 -2.57 3.17 14.18
N CYS A 311 -3.27 4.24 14.55
CA CYS A 311 -4.61 4.16 15.09
C CYS A 311 -5.62 3.63 14.06
N TRP A 312 -5.58 4.11 12.81
CA TRP A 312 -6.40 3.56 11.74
C TRP A 312 -6.12 2.08 11.49
N LEU A 313 -4.86 1.64 11.52
CA LEU A 313 -4.50 0.23 11.37
C LEU A 313 -5.11 -0.65 12.46
N ILE A 314 -5.02 -0.23 13.74
CA ILE A 314 -5.65 -0.96 14.85
C ILE A 314 -7.18 -0.98 14.70
N ALA A 315 -7.79 0.15 14.35
CA ALA A 315 -9.23 0.24 14.12
C ALA A 315 -9.67 -0.72 13.01
N LEU A 316 -9.03 -0.67 11.84
CA LEU A 316 -9.37 -1.51 10.69
C LEU A 316 -9.20 -3.00 11.01
N LEU A 317 -8.13 -3.40 11.71
CA LEU A 317 -7.96 -4.78 12.19
C LEU A 317 -9.06 -5.19 13.19
N GLY A 318 -9.41 -4.32 14.14
CA GLY A 318 -10.44 -4.61 15.14
C GLY A 318 -11.83 -4.73 14.55
N TYR A 319 -12.24 -3.79 13.71
CA TYR A 319 -13.55 -3.78 13.07
C TYR A 319 -13.69 -4.91 12.04
N SER A 320 -12.64 -5.21 11.26
CA SER A 320 -12.67 -6.36 10.33
C SER A 320 -12.81 -7.69 11.09
N THR A 321 -12.07 -7.87 12.17
CA THR A 321 -12.17 -9.06 13.04
C THR A 321 -13.57 -9.20 13.62
N LYS A 322 -14.16 -8.11 14.10
CA LYS A 322 -15.48 -8.11 14.75
C LYS A 322 -16.64 -8.35 13.78
N TYR A 323 -16.62 -7.72 12.61
CA TYR A 323 -17.79 -7.66 11.72
C TYR A 323 -17.67 -8.53 10.46
N LEU A 324 -16.46 -8.87 10.03
CA LEU A 324 -16.22 -9.49 8.72
C LEU A 324 -15.70 -10.94 8.80
N SER A 325 -15.10 -11.35 9.92
CA SER A 325 -14.52 -12.70 10.11
C SER A 325 -15.50 -13.85 9.85
N GLY A 326 -16.81 -13.65 10.10
CA GLY A 326 -17.85 -14.65 9.85
C GLY A 326 -18.34 -14.75 8.39
N ARG A 327 -18.02 -13.78 7.52
CA ARG A 327 -18.61 -13.66 6.16
C ARG A 327 -17.81 -14.41 5.09
N LYS A 328 -17.51 -15.69 5.34
CA LYS A 328 -16.59 -16.52 4.55
C LYS A 328 -17.00 -16.73 3.10
N LYS A 329 -18.31 -16.95 2.85
CA LYS A 329 -18.83 -17.25 1.50
C LYS A 329 -18.66 -16.07 0.54
N ILE A 330 -18.90 -14.85 1.02
CA ILE A 330 -18.86 -13.63 0.21
C ILE A 330 -17.42 -13.29 -0.19
N ILE A 331 -16.46 -13.42 0.73
CA ILE A 331 -15.09 -12.96 0.51
C ILE A 331 -14.23 -13.91 -0.33
N ARG A 332 -14.62 -15.18 -0.45
CA ARG A 332 -13.81 -16.21 -1.11
C ARG A 332 -13.47 -15.83 -2.56
N TYR A 333 -14.45 -15.31 -3.29
CA TYR A 333 -14.26 -14.93 -4.69
C TYR A 333 -13.49 -13.60 -4.84
N PRO A 334 -13.91 -12.47 -4.23
CA PRO A 334 -13.17 -11.21 -4.32
C PRO A 334 -11.71 -11.33 -3.87
N SER A 335 -11.44 -12.10 -2.81
CA SER A 335 -10.08 -12.35 -2.34
C SER A 335 -9.21 -13.05 -3.39
N GLY A 336 -9.80 -13.93 -4.22
CA GLY A 336 -9.09 -14.61 -5.31
C GLY A 336 -8.68 -13.70 -6.47
N ILE A 337 -9.38 -12.59 -6.67
CA ILE A 337 -9.11 -11.63 -7.76
C ILE A 337 -8.51 -10.31 -7.30
N ALA A 338 -8.40 -10.06 -5.98
CA ALA A 338 -7.89 -8.81 -5.44
C ALA A 338 -6.47 -8.45 -5.94
N TYR A 339 -5.59 -9.45 -6.09
CA TYR A 339 -4.23 -9.23 -6.55
C TYR A 339 -4.15 -8.88 -8.05
N PRO A 340 -4.76 -9.66 -8.98
CA PRO A 340 -4.92 -9.23 -10.36
C PRO A 340 -5.62 -7.88 -10.53
N PHE A 341 -6.64 -7.61 -9.74
CA PHE A 341 -7.36 -6.35 -9.79
C PHE A 341 -6.43 -5.19 -9.46
N TYR A 342 -5.62 -5.32 -8.40
CA TYR A 342 -4.55 -4.37 -8.10
C TYR A 342 -3.53 -4.22 -9.25
N ILE A 343 -3.17 -5.30 -9.96
CA ILE A 343 -2.23 -5.18 -11.08
C ILE A 343 -2.81 -4.31 -12.21
N PHE A 344 -4.07 -4.54 -12.59
CA PHE A 344 -4.67 -3.89 -13.76
C PHE A 344 -5.27 -2.51 -13.50
N HIS A 345 -5.75 -2.23 -12.27
CA HIS A 345 -6.66 -1.11 -12.02
C HIS A 345 -6.15 0.24 -12.52
N GLN A 346 -4.88 0.58 -12.26
CA GLN A 346 -4.38 1.93 -12.57
C GLN A 346 -4.22 2.15 -14.09
N THR A 347 -3.77 1.15 -14.85
CA THR A 347 -3.69 1.28 -16.32
C THR A 347 -5.09 1.46 -16.93
N VAL A 348 -6.06 0.68 -16.46
CA VAL A 348 -7.47 0.81 -16.86
C VAL A 348 -8.01 2.20 -16.49
N LEU A 349 -7.76 2.63 -15.26
CA LEU A 349 -8.18 3.93 -14.73
C LEU A 349 -7.62 5.09 -15.53
N ILE A 350 -6.32 5.09 -15.83
CA ILE A 350 -5.67 6.17 -16.59
C ILE A 350 -6.20 6.20 -18.02
N THR A 351 -6.38 5.03 -18.64
CA THR A 351 -6.95 4.93 -19.99
C THR A 351 -8.35 5.56 -20.03
N ILE A 352 -9.23 5.19 -19.10
CA ILE A 352 -10.59 5.74 -19.01
C ILE A 352 -10.53 7.23 -18.69
N GLY A 353 -9.77 7.59 -17.65
CA GLY A 353 -9.65 8.94 -17.17
C GLY A 353 -9.21 9.90 -18.26
N PHE A 354 -8.25 9.51 -19.09
CA PHE A 354 -7.72 10.33 -20.18
C PHE A 354 -8.82 10.81 -21.15
N TYR A 355 -9.77 9.94 -21.49
CA TYR A 355 -10.90 10.31 -22.33
C TYR A 355 -11.98 11.08 -21.57
N ILE A 356 -12.30 10.67 -20.33
CA ILE A 356 -13.39 11.28 -19.55
C ILE A 356 -13.07 12.72 -19.13
N VAL A 357 -11.81 13.05 -18.85
CA VAL A 357 -11.44 14.42 -18.43
C VAL A 357 -11.74 15.46 -19.52
N GLN A 358 -11.80 15.05 -20.78
CA GLN A 358 -12.07 15.93 -21.93
C GLN A 358 -13.55 16.30 -22.08
N PHE A 359 -14.46 15.63 -21.38
CA PHE A 359 -15.89 15.90 -21.49
C PHE A 359 -16.29 17.21 -20.79
N HIS A 360 -17.25 17.94 -21.34
CA HIS A 360 -17.87 19.09 -20.67
C HIS A 360 -18.91 18.62 -19.64
N ALA A 361 -18.43 18.19 -18.48
CA ALA A 361 -19.24 17.66 -17.38
C ALA A 361 -18.66 18.07 -16.02
N SER A 362 -19.49 18.03 -14.96
CA SER A 362 -19.04 18.35 -13.61
C SER A 362 -17.97 17.36 -13.12
N ILE A 363 -17.08 17.84 -12.25
CA ILE A 363 -15.99 17.06 -11.67
C ILE A 363 -16.50 15.77 -10.97
N TRP A 364 -17.66 15.87 -10.32
CA TRP A 364 -18.29 14.74 -9.64
C TRP A 364 -18.78 13.67 -10.61
N LEU A 365 -19.42 14.08 -11.70
CA LEU A 365 -19.90 13.14 -12.71
C LEU A 365 -18.73 12.42 -13.36
N LYS A 366 -17.67 13.14 -13.74
CA LYS A 366 -16.43 12.55 -14.27
C LYS A 366 -15.83 11.53 -13.29
N TYR A 367 -15.69 11.92 -12.01
CA TYR A 367 -15.14 11.04 -10.97
C TYR A 367 -15.94 9.74 -10.80
N PHE A 368 -17.27 9.82 -10.72
CA PHE A 368 -18.11 8.62 -10.58
C PHE A 368 -18.05 7.72 -11.81
N ILE A 369 -18.07 8.30 -13.01
CA ILE A 369 -17.93 7.53 -14.26
C ILE A 369 -16.58 6.80 -14.27
N ILE A 370 -15.48 7.48 -13.92
CA ILE A 370 -14.14 6.88 -13.86
C ILE A 370 -14.12 5.74 -12.83
N CYS A 371 -14.64 5.95 -11.62
CA CYS A 371 -14.65 4.91 -10.58
C CYS A 371 -15.44 3.66 -11.01
N ILE A 372 -16.69 3.84 -11.45
CA ILE A 372 -17.57 2.72 -11.82
C ILE A 372 -17.01 1.97 -13.03
N SER A 373 -16.60 2.71 -14.06
CA SER A 373 -16.05 2.11 -15.29
C SER A 373 -14.73 1.39 -15.00
N THR A 374 -13.86 1.96 -14.15
CA THR A 374 -12.62 1.31 -13.74
C THR A 374 -12.90 0.01 -13.00
N ILE A 375 -13.84 0.00 -12.05
CA ILE A 375 -14.20 -1.23 -11.32
C ILE A 375 -14.71 -2.30 -12.28
N ALA A 376 -15.65 -1.94 -13.18
CA ALA A 376 -16.25 -2.87 -14.12
C ALA A 376 -15.24 -3.43 -15.13
N LEU A 377 -14.42 -2.57 -15.73
CA LEU A 377 -13.45 -2.97 -16.74
C LEU A 377 -12.26 -3.71 -16.14
N THR A 378 -11.78 -3.30 -14.95
CA THR A 378 -10.73 -4.05 -14.24
C THR A 378 -11.23 -5.44 -13.85
N TYR A 379 -12.49 -5.56 -13.41
CA TYR A 379 -13.11 -6.85 -13.16
C TYR A 379 -13.14 -7.73 -14.43
N LEU A 380 -13.53 -7.16 -15.57
CA LEU A 380 -13.52 -7.86 -16.85
C LEU A 380 -12.10 -8.31 -17.23
N CYS A 381 -11.08 -7.46 -17.09
CA CYS A 381 -9.68 -7.81 -17.31
C CYS A 381 -9.26 -9.00 -16.43
N CYS A 382 -9.65 -9.01 -15.16
CA CYS A 382 -9.39 -10.14 -14.25
C CYS A 382 -10.03 -11.44 -14.74
N GLU A 383 -11.28 -11.42 -15.19
CA GLU A 383 -11.97 -12.60 -15.71
C GLU A 383 -11.34 -13.12 -17.00
N LEU A 384 -10.98 -12.22 -17.92
CA LEU A 384 -10.27 -12.58 -19.13
C LEU A 384 -8.89 -13.17 -18.81
N ALA A 385 -8.15 -12.57 -17.89
CA ALA A 385 -6.82 -13.07 -17.52
C ALA A 385 -6.87 -14.44 -16.81
N LYS A 386 -7.98 -14.80 -16.17
CA LYS A 386 -8.20 -16.14 -15.59
C LYS A 386 -8.43 -17.23 -16.64
N SER A 387 -8.89 -16.86 -17.83
CA SER A 387 -9.29 -17.81 -18.89
C SER A 387 -8.10 -18.49 -19.59
N ASN A 388 -6.93 -17.86 -19.61
CA ASN A 388 -5.73 -18.37 -20.28
C ASN A 388 -4.59 -18.67 -19.27
N ARG A 389 -3.88 -19.79 -19.47
CA ARG A 389 -2.73 -20.20 -18.63
C ARG A 389 -1.59 -19.19 -18.66
N ILE A 390 -1.31 -18.60 -19.82
CA ILE A 390 -0.22 -17.63 -20.00
C ILE A 390 -0.53 -16.35 -19.19
N SER A 391 -1.74 -15.82 -19.33
CA SER A 391 -2.14 -14.63 -18.58
C SER A 391 -2.14 -14.88 -17.09
N ARG A 392 -2.62 -16.06 -16.61
CA ARG A 392 -2.53 -16.43 -15.19
C ARG A 392 -1.09 -16.43 -14.68
N PHE A 393 -0.16 -17.00 -15.45
CA PHE A 393 1.26 -16.99 -15.10
C PHE A 393 1.82 -15.57 -15.01
N ILE A 394 1.54 -14.74 -16.02
CA ILE A 394 1.98 -13.34 -16.09
C ILE A 394 1.53 -12.54 -14.85
N ILE A 395 0.29 -12.74 -14.40
CA ILE A 395 -0.27 -12.02 -13.25
C ILE A 395 -0.07 -12.75 -11.90
N GLY A 396 0.75 -13.80 -11.85
CA GLY A 396 1.08 -14.50 -10.61
C GLY A 396 -0.08 -15.29 -10.00
N MET A 397 -1.09 -15.63 -10.80
CA MET A 397 -2.16 -16.55 -10.41
C MET A 397 -1.72 -18.00 -10.58
N LYS A 398 -2.22 -18.88 -9.70
CA LYS A 398 -2.04 -20.33 -9.82
C LYS A 398 -2.96 -20.93 -10.87
#